data_AF-K1T6S6-F1
#
_entry.id   AF-K1T6S6-F1
#
_cell.length_a   1.000
_cell.length_b   1.000
_cell.length_c   1.000
_cell.angle_alpha   90.00
_cell.angle_beta   90.00
_cell.angle_gamma   90.00
#
_symmetry.space_group_name_H-M   'P 1'
#
loop_
_entity.id
_entity.type
_entity.pdbx_description
1 polymer ?
#
loop_
_entity_poly.entity_id
_entity_poly.type
_entity_poly.pdbx_seq_one_letter_code
_entity_poly.pdbx_strand_id
1 'polypeptide(L)'
;MVYDGPAEKKHIFYHSKNSEQAGELDFTYYSAVRTVENALSKVKDEKGMKRVEKFLRQDICPDCGGSRLCAAARAPRLQGIPLDEACRMTLSDLVAWVSGVPAALPEEMRPMAQSICESFQTVAKRLMDLGLGYLALDRAAATLSTGERQRMQLARAVRNRTTGVLYVLDEPSIGLHPANITGLTGVMQDLIHDGNSV
;
A
#
# COMPACT_ATOMS: atom_id res chain seq x y z
N MET A 1 -12.18 33.21 12.63
CA MET A 1 -12.60 32.18 11.65
C MET A 1 -13.40 31.15 12.41
N VAL A 2 -14.62 30.85 12.00
CA VAL A 2 -15.47 29.86 12.69
C VAL A 2 -15.15 28.49 12.10
N TYR A 3 -14.47 27.63 12.89
CA TYR A 3 -14.07 26.30 12.44
C TYR A 3 -15.29 25.38 12.30
N ASP A 4 -16.14 25.38 13.33
CA ASP A 4 -17.37 24.59 13.41
C ASP A 4 -18.57 25.49 13.68
N GLY A 5 -19.68 25.24 12.99
CA GLY A 5 -20.92 26.01 13.13
C GLY A 5 -21.95 25.70 12.06
N PRO A 6 -23.24 26.01 12.32
CA PRO A 6 -24.30 25.85 11.32
C PRO A 6 -24.10 26.81 10.15
N ALA A 7 -24.73 26.50 9.02
CA ALA A 7 -24.75 27.43 7.89
C ALA A 7 -25.68 28.61 8.22
N GLU A 8 -25.15 29.83 8.17
CA GLU A 8 -25.90 31.05 8.46
C GLU A 8 -26.19 31.80 7.16
N LYS A 9 -27.47 32.03 6.86
CA LYS A 9 -27.85 32.96 5.80
C LYS A 9 -27.71 34.38 6.32
N LYS A 10 -26.94 35.20 5.61
CA LYS A 10 -26.82 36.63 5.88
C LYS A 10 -27.25 37.41 4.65
N HIS A 11 -28.15 38.34 4.88
CA HIS A 11 -28.55 39.35 3.92
C HIS A 11 -27.60 40.54 4.07
N ILE A 12 -26.92 40.91 3.00
CA ILE A 12 -25.94 41.99 3.01
C ILE A 12 -26.29 42.98 1.91
N PHE A 13 -26.31 44.26 2.26
CA PHE A 13 -26.39 45.34 1.30
C PHE A 13 -24.97 45.67 0.83
N TYR A 14 -24.66 45.35 -0.43
CA TYR A 14 -23.37 45.64 -1.03
C TYR A 14 -23.45 46.89 -1.90
N HIS A 15 -22.63 47.88 -1.58
CA HIS A 15 -22.42 49.05 -2.45
C HIS A 15 -21.20 48.79 -3.34
N SER A 16 -21.43 48.70 -4.64
CA SER A 16 -20.36 48.57 -5.63
C SER A 16 -19.56 49.87 -5.68
N LYS A 17 -18.22 49.77 -5.65
CA LYS A 17 -17.32 50.94 -5.76
C LYS A 17 -17.46 51.72 -7.07
N ASN A 18 -18.04 51.11 -8.11
CA ASN A 18 -18.12 51.68 -9.46
C ASN A 18 -19.56 52.05 -9.89
N SER A 19 -20.57 51.88 -9.02
CA SER A 19 -21.96 52.25 -9.32
C SER A 19 -22.68 52.64 -8.04
N GLU A 20 -23.39 53.78 -8.03
CA GLU A 20 -24.17 54.28 -6.88
C GLU A 20 -25.39 53.40 -6.52
N GLN A 21 -25.59 52.28 -7.19
CA GLN A 21 -26.65 51.32 -6.88
C GLN A 21 -26.19 50.30 -5.82
N ALA A 22 -26.99 50.19 -4.75
CA ALA A 22 -26.86 49.12 -3.77
C ALA A 22 -27.52 47.85 -4.31
N GLY A 23 -26.82 46.71 -4.22
CA GLY A 23 -27.38 45.39 -4.51
C GLY A 23 -27.63 44.61 -3.23
N GLU A 24 -28.80 43.97 -3.13
CA GLU A 24 -29.09 42.99 -2.09
C GLU A 24 -28.41 41.66 -2.47
N LEU A 25 -27.61 41.11 -1.56
CA LEU A 25 -26.98 39.80 -1.72
C LEU A 25 -27.32 38.90 -0.54
N ASP A 26 -27.85 37.73 -0.88
CA ASP A 26 -28.08 36.64 0.04
C ASP A 26 -26.89 35.70 -0.01
N PHE A 27 -26.08 35.70 1.05
CA PHE A 27 -24.95 34.78 1.16
C PHE A 27 -25.16 33.80 2.29
N THR A 28 -24.89 32.52 2.01
CA THR A 28 -24.84 31.50 3.07
C THR A 28 -23.40 31.35 3.53
N TYR A 29 -23.12 31.76 4.76
CA TYR A 29 -21.82 31.56 5.39
C TYR A 29 -21.71 30.10 5.86
N TYR A 30 -20.66 29.41 5.41
CA TYR A 30 -20.32 28.06 5.87
C TYR A 30 -19.16 28.15 6.85
N SER A 31 -19.14 27.26 7.85
CA SER A 31 -17.95 27.05 8.68
C SER A 31 -16.77 26.57 7.82
N ALA A 32 -15.55 26.67 8.36
CA ALA A 32 -14.36 26.20 7.65
C ALA A 32 -14.47 24.70 7.29
N VAL A 33 -14.93 23.86 8.23
CA VAL A 33 -15.10 22.41 8.01
C VAL A 33 -16.11 22.14 6.90
N ARG A 34 -17.31 22.74 6.98
CA ARG A 34 -18.36 22.57 5.94
C ARG A 34 -17.91 23.06 4.57
N THR A 35 -17.08 24.09 4.52
CA THR A 35 -16.51 24.58 3.26
C THR A 35 -15.62 23.52 2.61
N VAL A 36 -14.79 22.84 3.41
CA VAL A 36 -13.93 21.74 2.95
C VAL A 36 -14.76 20.51 2.56
N GLU A 37 -15.74 20.10 3.35
CA GLU A 37 -16.66 18.99 3.04
C GLU A 37 -17.43 19.23 1.74
N ASN A 38 -18.01 20.42 1.58
CA ASN A 38 -18.72 20.80 0.36
C ASN A 38 -17.78 20.82 -0.85
N ALA A 39 -16.56 21.34 -0.69
CA ALA A 39 -15.56 21.31 -1.75
C ALA A 39 -15.21 19.87 -2.12
N LEU A 40 -14.97 18.99 -1.14
CA LEU A 40 -14.66 17.58 -1.33
C LEU A 40 -15.77 16.85 -2.10
N SER A 41 -17.03 17.05 -1.73
CA SER A 41 -18.18 16.43 -2.40
C SER A 41 -18.35 16.84 -3.87
N LYS A 42 -17.78 17.99 -4.26
CA LYS A 42 -17.85 18.56 -5.62
C LYS A 42 -16.60 18.31 -6.46
N VAL A 43 -15.55 17.73 -5.90
CA VAL A 43 -14.34 17.37 -6.66
C VAL A 43 -14.70 16.31 -7.70
N LYS A 44 -14.36 16.57 -8.96
CA LYS A 44 -14.53 15.61 -10.08
C LYS A 44 -13.21 15.28 -10.77
N ASP A 45 -12.13 15.97 -10.42
CA ASP A 45 -10.84 15.93 -11.09
C ASP A 45 -9.68 16.01 -10.10
N GLU A 46 -8.49 15.58 -10.55
CA GLU A 46 -7.28 15.57 -9.70
C GLU A 46 -6.87 16.97 -9.22
N LYS A 47 -7.12 18.01 -10.03
CA LYS A 47 -6.81 19.39 -9.67
C LYS A 47 -7.69 19.86 -8.50
N GLY A 48 -8.98 19.54 -8.52
CA GLY A 48 -9.88 19.78 -7.40
C GLY A 48 -9.41 19.06 -6.14
N MET A 49 -8.98 17.80 -6.26
CA MET A 49 -8.52 17.00 -5.13
C MET A 49 -7.27 17.60 -4.47
N LYS A 50 -6.24 17.95 -5.25
CA LYS A 50 -5.00 18.59 -4.73
C LYS A 50 -5.25 19.89 -3.95
N ARG A 51 -6.30 20.64 -4.29
CA ARG A 51 -6.66 21.87 -3.58
C ARG A 51 -7.25 21.56 -2.21
N VAL A 52 -8.08 20.53 -2.12
CA VAL A 52 -8.78 20.13 -0.88
C VAL A 52 -7.86 19.30 0.04
N GLU A 53 -6.99 18.48 -0.53
CA GLU A 53 -6.06 17.58 0.16
C GLU A 53 -5.23 18.27 1.26
N LYS A 54 -4.85 19.54 1.05
CA LYS A 54 -4.12 20.35 2.04
C LYS A 54 -4.86 20.55 3.37
N PHE A 55 -6.17 20.37 3.36
CA PHE A 55 -7.05 20.51 4.52
C PHE A 55 -7.51 19.16 5.07
N LEU A 56 -7.08 18.05 4.45
CA LEU A 56 -7.45 16.71 4.87
C LEU A 56 -6.30 16.08 5.66
N ARG A 57 -6.67 15.22 6.61
CA ARG A 57 -5.76 14.30 7.27
C ARG A 57 -6.18 12.88 6.90
N GLN A 58 -5.20 12.04 6.58
CA GLN A 58 -5.42 10.59 6.46
C GLN A 58 -5.27 9.94 7.83
N ASP A 59 -6.21 9.08 8.17
CA ASP A 59 -6.18 8.29 9.40
C ASP A 59 -6.65 6.85 9.11
N ILE A 60 -6.54 5.98 10.12
CA ILE A 60 -6.97 4.60 10.03
C ILE A 60 -8.48 4.54 9.79
N CYS A 61 -8.89 3.86 8.73
CA CYS A 61 -10.30 3.67 8.43
C CYS A 61 -11.00 2.90 9.58
N PRO A 62 -12.06 3.46 10.19
CA PRO A 62 -12.72 2.85 11.35
C PRO A 62 -13.40 1.52 11.01
N ASP A 63 -13.89 1.35 9.79
CA ASP A 63 -14.63 0.14 9.38
C ASP A 63 -13.71 -1.06 9.20
N CYS A 64 -12.54 -0.84 8.57
CA CYS A 64 -11.59 -1.91 8.27
C CYS A 64 -10.40 -1.97 9.22
N GLY A 65 -10.26 -1.02 10.15
CA GLY A 65 -9.10 -0.92 11.05
C GLY A 65 -7.78 -0.76 10.30
N GLY A 66 -7.83 -0.21 9.09
CA GLY A 66 -6.68 -0.06 8.19
C GLY A 66 -6.32 -1.30 7.37
N SER A 67 -7.04 -2.43 7.49
CA SER A 67 -6.78 -3.66 6.71
C SER A 67 -7.04 -3.52 5.22
N ARG A 68 -7.84 -2.52 4.78
CA ARG A 68 -8.30 -2.33 3.40
C ARG A 68 -9.13 -3.50 2.86
N LEU A 69 -9.59 -4.39 3.76
CA LEU A 69 -10.40 -5.56 3.44
C LEU A 69 -11.84 -5.36 3.92
N CYS A 70 -12.80 -5.85 3.12
CA CYS A 70 -14.20 -5.93 3.54
C CYS A 70 -14.39 -6.96 4.66
N ALA A 71 -15.52 -6.89 5.36
CA ALA A 71 -15.81 -7.83 6.46
C ALA A 71 -15.78 -9.31 6.01
N ALA A 72 -16.28 -9.62 4.81
CA ALA A 72 -16.28 -10.96 4.27
C ALA A 72 -14.87 -11.51 4.02
N ALA A 73 -13.91 -10.67 3.60
CA ALA A 73 -12.52 -11.10 3.39
C ALA A 73 -11.75 -11.28 4.71
N ARG A 74 -12.18 -10.64 5.81
CA ARG A 74 -11.61 -10.78 7.15
C ARG A 74 -12.21 -11.93 7.97
N ALA A 75 -13.37 -12.44 7.56
CA ALA A 75 -14.07 -13.48 8.30
C ALA A 75 -13.34 -14.84 8.31
N PRO A 76 -12.74 -15.33 7.20
CA PRO A 76 -12.01 -16.59 7.20
C PRO A 76 -10.79 -16.54 8.11
N ARG A 77 -10.59 -17.62 8.87
CA ARG A 77 -9.42 -17.78 9.75
C ARG A 77 -8.69 -19.07 9.39
N LEU A 78 -7.37 -18.98 9.28
CA LEU A 78 -6.48 -20.12 9.13
C LEU A 78 -5.65 -20.21 10.40
N GLN A 79 -5.67 -21.35 11.08
CA GLN A 79 -5.03 -21.51 12.39
C GLN A 79 -5.42 -20.41 13.41
N GLY A 80 -6.67 -19.94 13.35
CA GLY A 80 -7.17 -18.87 14.21
C GLY A 80 -6.80 -17.44 13.78
N ILE A 81 -5.95 -17.27 12.76
CA ILE A 81 -5.45 -15.96 12.29
C ILE A 81 -6.24 -15.53 11.04
N PRO A 82 -6.82 -14.31 11.02
CA PRO A 82 -7.48 -13.74 9.84
C PRO A 82 -6.45 -13.18 8.85
N LEU A 83 -6.90 -12.96 7.61
CA LEU A 83 -6.02 -12.52 6.52
C LEU A 83 -5.28 -11.20 6.79
N ASP A 84 -5.94 -10.23 7.41
CA ASP A 84 -5.35 -8.92 7.71
C ASP A 84 -4.25 -8.99 8.77
N GLU A 85 -4.40 -9.87 9.76
CA GLU A 85 -3.36 -10.11 10.77
C GLU A 85 -2.17 -10.85 10.16
N ALA A 86 -2.41 -11.86 9.32
CA ALA A 86 -1.35 -12.55 8.58
C ALA A 86 -0.55 -11.58 7.69
N CYS A 87 -1.21 -10.63 7.01
CA CYS A 87 -0.54 -9.62 6.19
C CYS A 87 0.32 -8.62 6.99
N ARG A 88 0.07 -8.47 8.30
CA ARG A 88 0.85 -7.60 9.20
C ARG A 88 2.09 -8.28 9.76
N MET A 89 2.16 -9.62 9.70
CA MET A 89 3.35 -10.37 10.09
C MET A 89 4.53 -9.99 9.19
N THR A 90 5.75 -10.07 9.74
CA THR A 90 6.94 -9.98 8.89
C THR A 90 6.96 -11.16 7.91
N LEU A 91 7.60 -11.00 6.76
CA LEU A 91 7.70 -12.07 5.77
C LEU A 91 8.36 -13.32 6.37
N SER A 92 9.32 -13.15 7.27
CA SER A 92 10.00 -14.26 7.97
C SER A 92 9.03 -15.05 8.84
N ASP A 93 8.24 -14.35 9.65
CA ASP A 93 7.23 -14.98 10.52
C ASP A 93 6.10 -15.61 9.68
N LEU A 94 5.71 -14.93 8.61
CA LEU A 94 4.65 -15.38 7.72
C LEU A 94 5.05 -16.67 6.98
N VAL A 95 6.30 -16.80 6.54
CA VAL A 95 6.80 -18.05 5.93
C VAL A 95 6.74 -19.21 6.92
N ALA A 96 7.14 -18.99 8.17
CA ALA A 96 7.05 -20.00 9.21
C ALA A 96 5.59 -20.42 9.45
N TRP A 97 4.67 -19.45 9.54
CA TRP A 97 3.25 -19.72 9.69
C TRP A 97 2.64 -20.47 8.50
N VAL A 98 2.90 -20.03 7.26
CA VAL A 98 2.40 -20.67 6.02
C VAL A 98 2.79 -22.15 5.94
N SER A 99 3.98 -22.52 6.43
CA SER A 99 4.42 -23.92 6.45
C SER A 99 3.52 -24.85 7.29
N GLY A 100 2.86 -24.30 8.33
CA GLY A 100 1.95 -25.04 9.21
C GLY A 100 0.50 -25.09 8.73
N VAL A 101 0.09 -24.21 7.80
CA VAL A 101 -1.30 -24.08 7.34
C VAL A 101 -1.87 -25.38 6.74
N PRO A 102 -1.15 -26.12 5.87
CA PRO A 102 -1.71 -27.33 5.26
C PRO A 102 -2.12 -28.39 6.29
N ALA A 103 -1.37 -28.55 7.39
CA ALA A 103 -1.67 -29.53 8.43
C ALA A 103 -2.94 -29.19 9.23
N ALA A 104 -3.30 -27.91 9.30
CA ALA A 104 -4.48 -27.44 10.03
C ALA A 104 -5.79 -27.56 9.23
N LEU A 105 -5.71 -27.91 7.95
CA LEU A 105 -6.87 -28.05 7.08
C LEU A 105 -7.39 -29.50 7.03
N PRO A 106 -8.68 -29.71 6.70
CA PRO A 106 -9.24 -31.04 6.46
C PRO A 106 -8.42 -31.81 5.42
N GLU A 107 -8.35 -33.13 5.57
CA GLU A 107 -7.49 -33.99 4.75
C GLU A 107 -7.72 -33.82 3.24
N GLU A 108 -8.98 -33.67 2.84
CA GLU A 108 -9.40 -33.45 1.46
C GLU A 108 -8.83 -32.16 0.83
N MET A 109 -8.59 -31.13 1.66
CA MET A 109 -8.07 -29.83 1.20
C MET A 109 -6.55 -29.74 1.25
N ARG A 110 -5.86 -30.68 1.91
CA ARG A 110 -4.40 -30.64 2.11
C ARG A 110 -3.60 -30.58 0.81
N PRO A 111 -3.91 -31.36 -0.24
CA PRO A 111 -3.15 -31.30 -1.49
C PRO A 111 -3.21 -29.90 -2.14
N MET A 112 -4.39 -29.28 -2.14
CA MET A 112 -4.57 -27.91 -2.62
C MET A 112 -3.77 -26.92 -1.78
N ALA A 113 -3.88 -27.02 -0.45
CA ALA A 113 -3.19 -26.12 0.46
C ALA A 113 -1.67 -26.23 0.32
N GLN A 114 -1.12 -27.44 0.20
CA GLN A 114 0.30 -27.68 -0.03
C GLN A 114 0.77 -26.98 -1.31
N SER A 115 0.08 -27.17 -2.43
CA SER A 115 0.44 -26.54 -3.70
C SER A 115 0.46 -25.01 -3.61
N ILE A 116 -0.54 -24.40 -2.95
CA ILE A 116 -0.60 -22.95 -2.77
C ILE A 116 0.52 -22.47 -1.84
N CYS A 117 0.77 -23.17 -0.73
CA CYS A 117 1.80 -22.82 0.24
C CYS A 117 3.21 -22.94 -0.36
N GLU A 118 3.48 -23.96 -1.17
CA GLU A 118 4.74 -24.14 -1.89
C GLU A 118 4.99 -22.99 -2.89
N SER A 119 3.95 -22.58 -3.62
CA SER A 119 4.02 -21.43 -4.52
C SER A 119 4.39 -20.14 -3.77
N PHE A 120 3.74 -19.90 -2.63
CA PHE A 120 4.05 -18.77 -1.77
C PHE A 120 5.50 -18.82 -1.25
N GLN A 121 5.93 -19.97 -0.70
CA GLN A 121 7.26 -20.16 -0.14
C GLN A 121 8.36 -19.96 -1.18
N THR A 122 8.13 -20.37 -2.42
CA THR A 122 9.08 -20.16 -3.52
C THR A 122 9.34 -18.68 -3.76
N VAL A 123 8.29 -17.85 -3.77
CA VAL A 123 8.41 -16.40 -3.95
C VAL A 123 9.01 -15.74 -2.71
N ALA A 124 8.54 -16.14 -1.52
CA ALA A 124 9.00 -15.58 -0.26
C ALA A 124 10.49 -15.85 -0.01
N LYS A 125 10.99 -17.04 -0.38
CA LYS A 125 12.41 -17.38 -0.29
C LYS A 125 13.29 -16.38 -1.02
N ARG A 126 12.94 -16.02 -2.26
CA ARG A 126 13.72 -15.04 -3.05
C ARG A 126 13.75 -13.65 -2.42
N LEU A 127 12.63 -13.23 -1.82
CA LEU A 127 12.58 -11.96 -1.09
C LEU A 127 13.42 -12.03 0.20
N MET A 128 13.41 -13.17 0.91
CA MET A 128 14.25 -13.39 2.10
C MET A 128 15.74 -13.43 1.77
N ASP A 129 16.14 -14.09 0.68
CA ASP A 129 17.53 -14.14 0.20
C ASP A 129 18.06 -12.71 -0.08
N LEU A 130 17.19 -11.81 -0.53
CA LEU A 130 17.49 -10.40 -0.75
C LEU A 130 17.33 -9.53 0.53
N GLY A 131 17.22 -10.16 1.69
CA GLY A 131 17.15 -9.47 2.97
C GLY A 131 15.85 -8.69 3.21
N LEU A 132 14.77 -9.02 2.51
CA LEU A 132 13.46 -8.37 2.69
C LEU A 132 12.55 -9.10 3.69
N GLY A 133 13.11 -10.04 4.47
CA GLY A 133 12.36 -10.85 5.44
C GLY A 133 11.70 -10.06 6.57
N TYR A 134 12.17 -8.85 6.86
CA TYR A 134 11.60 -7.98 7.91
C TYR A 134 10.37 -7.18 7.44
N LEU A 135 10.06 -7.20 6.15
CA LEU A 135 8.92 -6.47 5.60
C LEU A 135 7.63 -7.24 5.86
N ALA A 136 6.58 -6.53 6.26
CA ALA A 136 5.22 -7.05 6.25
C ALA A 136 4.57 -6.88 4.87
N LEU A 137 3.62 -7.76 4.52
CA LEU A 137 2.89 -7.67 3.25
C LEU A 137 1.97 -6.45 3.18
N ASP A 138 1.50 -5.96 4.31
CA ASP A 138 0.64 -4.76 4.40
C ASP A 138 1.43 -3.44 4.27
N ARG A 139 2.78 -3.49 4.21
CA ARG A 139 3.59 -2.28 4.07
C ARG A 139 3.34 -1.61 2.72
N ALA A 140 2.97 -0.33 2.74
CA ALA A 140 2.71 0.43 1.53
C ALA A 140 3.97 0.57 0.67
N ALA A 141 3.89 0.22 -0.61
CA ALA A 141 5.01 0.27 -1.56
C ALA A 141 5.67 1.66 -1.68
N ALA A 142 4.89 2.73 -1.47
CA ALA A 142 5.37 4.11 -1.46
C ALA A 142 6.34 4.42 -0.30
N THR A 143 6.29 3.64 0.78
CA THR A 143 7.15 3.80 1.98
C THR A 143 8.44 2.98 1.89
N LEU A 144 8.64 2.22 0.80
CA LEU A 144 9.88 1.49 0.58
C LEU A 144 10.97 2.46 0.15
N SER A 145 12.14 2.30 0.76
CA SER A 145 13.39 2.90 0.31
C SER A 145 13.71 2.47 -1.12
N THR A 146 14.55 3.26 -1.79
CA THR A 146 15.04 2.96 -3.14
C THR A 146 15.68 1.56 -3.20
N GLY A 147 16.51 1.20 -2.22
CA GLY A 147 17.15 -0.12 -2.15
C GLY A 147 16.17 -1.27 -1.93
N GLU A 148 15.19 -1.12 -1.04
CA GLU A 148 14.13 -2.15 -0.86
C GLU A 148 13.35 -2.37 -2.16
N ARG A 149 13.02 -1.28 -2.87
CA ARG A 149 12.29 -1.35 -4.15
C ARG A 149 13.11 -2.04 -5.24
N GLN A 150 14.39 -1.71 -5.36
CA GLN A 150 15.31 -2.34 -6.30
C GLN A 150 15.42 -3.85 -6.04
N ARG A 151 15.59 -4.25 -4.79
CA ARG A 151 15.62 -5.68 -4.40
C ARG A 151 14.30 -6.38 -4.69
N MET A 152 13.15 -5.74 -4.44
CA MET A 152 11.85 -6.30 -4.78
C MET A 152 11.68 -6.51 -6.30
N GLN A 153 12.17 -5.58 -7.12
CA GLN A 153 12.18 -5.71 -8.57
C GLN A 153 13.08 -6.86 -9.03
N LEU A 154 14.26 -7.00 -8.42
CA LEU A 154 15.19 -8.09 -8.70
C LEU A 154 14.58 -9.46 -8.36
N ALA A 155 13.91 -9.61 -7.21
CA ALA A 155 13.19 -10.83 -6.85
C ALA A 155 12.13 -11.22 -7.90
N ARG A 156 11.44 -10.22 -8.46
CA ARG A 156 10.43 -10.40 -9.50
C ARG A 156 11.05 -10.77 -10.85
N ALA A 157 12.22 -10.23 -11.20
CA ALA A 157 12.95 -10.60 -12.40
C ALA A 157 13.31 -12.09 -12.40
N VAL A 158 13.90 -12.60 -11.31
CA VAL A 158 14.22 -14.03 -11.16
C VAL A 158 12.97 -14.90 -11.25
N ARG A 159 11.85 -14.47 -10.66
CA ARG A 159 10.60 -15.24 -10.68
C ARG A 159 10.07 -15.48 -12.10
N ASN A 160 10.25 -14.50 -12.98
CA ASN A 160 9.68 -14.55 -14.33
C ASN A 160 10.47 -15.45 -15.28
N ARG A 161 11.67 -15.94 -14.89
CA ARG A 161 12.52 -16.85 -15.67
C ARG A 161 12.63 -16.45 -17.14
N THR A 162 12.85 -15.17 -17.39
CA THR A 162 13.09 -14.68 -18.75
C THR A 162 14.46 -15.15 -19.22
N THR A 163 14.62 -15.31 -20.54
CA THR A 163 15.87 -15.75 -21.18
C THR A 163 16.33 -14.68 -22.17
N GLY A 164 17.64 -14.42 -22.27
CA GLY A 164 18.20 -13.46 -23.23
C GLY A 164 17.99 -11.98 -22.88
N VAL A 165 17.70 -11.66 -21.62
CA VAL A 165 17.57 -10.29 -21.13
C VAL A 165 18.92 -9.79 -20.63
N LEU A 166 19.24 -8.51 -20.89
CA LEU A 166 20.36 -7.80 -20.26
C LEU A 166 19.84 -7.03 -19.05
N TYR A 167 20.27 -7.42 -17.85
CA TYR A 167 20.00 -6.69 -16.61
C TYR A 167 21.15 -5.73 -16.34
N VAL A 168 20.88 -4.43 -16.22
CA VAL A 168 21.87 -3.43 -15.78
C VAL A 168 21.48 -2.98 -14.38
N LEU A 169 22.32 -3.30 -13.40
CA LEU A 169 22.06 -3.02 -11.99
C LEU A 169 22.95 -1.85 -11.52
N ASP A 170 22.33 -0.82 -10.96
CA ASP A 170 23.05 0.30 -10.34
C ASP A 170 23.23 0.04 -8.83
N GLU A 171 24.46 -0.21 -8.41
CA GLU A 171 24.89 -0.50 -7.02
C GLU A 171 23.90 -1.34 -6.19
N PRO A 172 23.62 -2.60 -6.58
CA PRO A 172 22.60 -3.43 -5.94
C PRO A 172 22.94 -3.84 -4.50
N SER A 173 24.18 -3.58 -4.05
CA SER A 173 24.65 -3.88 -2.69
C SER A 173 24.28 -2.79 -1.67
N ILE A 174 23.84 -1.61 -2.13
CA ILE A 174 23.64 -0.45 -1.26
C ILE A 174 22.55 -0.69 -0.20
N GLY A 175 22.93 -0.46 1.05
CA GLY A 175 22.03 -0.64 2.19
C GLY A 175 21.66 -2.09 2.50
N LEU A 176 22.40 -3.09 1.97
CA LEU A 176 22.30 -4.46 2.45
C LEU A 176 23.22 -4.69 3.65
N HIS A 177 22.72 -5.46 4.61
CA HIS A 177 23.54 -6.04 5.64
C HIS A 177 24.50 -7.07 5.02
N PRO A 178 25.77 -7.18 5.47
CA PRO A 178 26.76 -8.13 4.92
C PRO A 178 26.26 -9.58 4.82
N ALA A 179 25.45 -10.03 5.79
CA ALA A 179 24.85 -11.36 5.79
C ALA A 179 23.94 -11.66 4.57
N ASN A 180 23.39 -10.62 3.92
CA ASN A 180 22.48 -10.76 2.78
C ASN A 180 23.19 -10.62 1.43
N ILE A 181 24.49 -10.31 1.41
CA ILE A 181 25.27 -10.20 0.16
C ILE A 181 25.32 -11.55 -0.56
N THR A 182 25.49 -12.65 0.18
CA THR A 182 25.48 -13.99 -0.38
C THR A 182 24.18 -14.31 -1.12
N GLY A 183 23.03 -13.89 -0.58
CA GLY A 183 21.73 -14.08 -1.23
C GLY A 183 21.58 -13.23 -2.49
N LEU A 184 22.09 -11.98 -2.48
CA LEU A 184 22.15 -11.13 -3.67
C LEU A 184 23.00 -11.75 -4.78
N THR A 185 24.20 -12.26 -4.46
CA THR A 185 25.07 -12.94 -5.43
C THR A 185 24.42 -14.20 -5.97
N GLY A 186 23.75 -15.00 -5.13
CA GLY A 186 23.00 -16.17 -5.57
C GLY A 186 21.89 -15.82 -6.57
N VAL A 187 21.16 -14.74 -6.31
CA VAL A 187 20.14 -14.21 -7.23
C VAL A 187 20.71 -13.77 -8.58
N MET A 188 21.88 -13.11 -8.60
CA MET A 188 22.55 -12.76 -9.85
C MET A 188 22.98 -14.00 -10.64
N GLN A 189 23.53 -15.00 -9.94
CA GLN A 189 23.94 -16.25 -10.55
C GLN A 189 22.75 -17.01 -11.16
N ASP A 190 21.58 -16.97 -10.50
CA ASP A 190 20.35 -17.57 -11.02
C ASP A 190 19.90 -16.87 -12.31
N LEU A 191 19.98 -15.54 -12.40
CA LEU A 191 19.67 -14.83 -13.64
C LEU A 191 20.60 -15.25 -14.79
N ILE A 192 21.90 -15.41 -14.52
CA ILE A 192 22.89 -15.88 -15.50
C ILE A 192 22.57 -17.32 -15.92
N HIS A 193 22.23 -18.18 -14.96
CA HIS A 193 21.86 -19.57 -15.22
C HIS A 193 20.59 -19.70 -16.08
N ASP A 194 19.63 -18.80 -15.88
CA ASP A 194 18.43 -18.67 -16.71
C ASP A 194 18.73 -18.14 -18.13
N GLY A 195 20.01 -17.95 -18.50
CA GLY A 195 20.42 -17.53 -19.84
C GLY A 195 20.33 -16.02 -20.08
N ASN A 196 20.44 -15.22 -19.01
CA ASN A 196 20.51 -13.77 -19.08
C ASN A 196 21.94 -13.26 -18.89
N SER A 197 22.14 -11.97 -19.21
CA SER A 197 23.38 -11.25 -18.90
C SER A 197 23.09 -10.25 -17.78
N VAL A 198 24.01 -10.12 -16.82
CA VAL A 198 23.94 -9.20 -15.67
C VAL A 198 25.20 -8.35 -15.63
#